data_AF-A0A2N6A3H9-F1
#
_entry.id   AF-A0A2N6A3H9-F1
#
_cell.length_a   1.000
_cell.length_b   1.000
_cell.length_c   1.000
_cell.angle_alpha   90.00
_cell.angle_beta   90.00
_cell.angle_gamma   90.00
#
_symmetry.space_group_name_H-M   'P 1'
#
loop_
_entity.id
_entity.type
_entity.pdbx_description
1 polymer ?
#
loop_
_entity_poly.entity_id
_entity_poly.type
_entity_poly.pdbx_seq_one_letter_code
_entity_poly.pdbx_strand_id
1 'polypeptide(L)'
;MAETKAYRKATGIARFPDGGQSLVFYYKRDLFIFSLTDSTRVNVLNLNDLSTLKGHILSSPKIVMCFSDSVLFFRIKPVLNWDSYYRIAHNAEDSANIEMLQKIYKKPFLWDISKNDVWQIDSIGVNPICELKDSLPIMTAYNLVKSVPMESLGFDIMQIYPKSEKDYVYETIYLKNDSRLARKAVVEQIISRLSQKQIRSLLLKMDQYPNSLDDYEKLQYQISSKETYEQIKALLK
;
A
#
# COMPACT_ATOMS: atom_id res chain seq x y z
N MET A 1 -1.71 4.23 -7.92
CA MET A 1 -1.60 2.75 -7.79
C MET A 1 -1.13 2.44 -6.38
N ALA A 2 -1.75 1.48 -5.71
CA ALA A 2 -1.30 0.98 -4.41
C ALA A 2 -0.79 -0.44 -4.61
N GLU A 3 0.30 -0.74 -3.92
CA GLU A 3 0.77 -2.10 -3.73
C GLU A 3 0.79 -2.35 -2.22
N THR A 4 -0.10 -3.22 -1.77
CA THR A 4 -0.18 -3.63 -0.37
C THR A 4 0.44 -5.01 -0.26
N LYS A 5 1.56 -5.08 0.45
CA LYS A 5 2.25 -6.32 0.75
C LYS A 5 2.33 -6.51 2.24
N ALA A 6 2.11 -7.72 2.69
CA ALA A 6 2.41 -8.10 4.04
C ALA A 6 3.25 -9.39 4.06
N TYR A 7 4.30 -9.34 4.87
CA TYR A 7 5.31 -10.37 4.97
C TYR A 7 5.28 -10.98 6.36
N ARG A 8 5.34 -12.30 6.43
CA ARG A 8 5.55 -12.99 7.69
C ARG A 8 7.05 -13.03 7.93
N LYS A 9 7.47 -12.51 9.08
CA LYS A 9 8.88 -12.57 9.49
C LYS A 9 9.38 -14.01 9.40
N ALA A 10 10.53 -14.22 8.77
CA ALA A 10 11.13 -15.53 8.69
C ALA A 10 11.46 -16.07 10.10
N THR A 11 11.12 -17.33 10.35
CA THR A 11 11.30 -18.01 11.64
C THR A 11 12.15 -19.26 11.49
N GLY A 12 12.84 -19.69 12.55
CA GLY A 12 13.71 -20.86 12.53
C GLY A 12 14.97 -20.64 11.68
N ILE A 13 15.40 -21.67 10.95
CA ILE A 13 16.59 -21.62 10.07
C ILE A 13 16.43 -20.53 8.99
N ALA A 14 15.19 -20.21 8.60
CA ALA A 14 14.91 -19.14 7.65
C ALA A 14 15.23 -17.72 8.11
N ARG A 15 15.54 -17.53 9.40
CA ARG A 15 15.97 -16.23 9.94
C ARG A 15 17.43 -15.91 9.64
N PHE A 16 18.26 -16.92 9.31
CA PHE A 16 19.66 -16.69 9.01
C PHE A 16 19.84 -15.95 7.67
N PRO A 17 20.92 -15.18 7.48
CA PRO A 17 21.14 -14.35 6.28
C PRO A 17 21.11 -15.16 4.97
N ASP A 18 21.38 -16.46 5.05
CA ASP A 18 21.43 -17.46 4.01
C ASP A 18 20.21 -18.41 4.00
N GLY A 19 19.28 -18.26 4.96
CA GLY A 19 18.36 -19.32 5.35
C GLY A 19 16.94 -19.28 4.79
N GLY A 20 16.46 -18.19 4.18
CA GLY A 20 15.14 -18.22 3.53
C GLY A 20 14.45 -16.87 3.29
N GLN A 21 13.58 -16.85 2.28
CA GLN A 21 12.75 -15.69 1.93
C GLN A 21 11.60 -15.54 2.93
N SER A 22 11.31 -14.29 3.34
CA SER A 22 10.10 -14.01 4.12
C SER A 22 8.86 -14.38 3.30
N LEU A 23 7.98 -15.20 3.89
CA LEU A 23 6.76 -15.64 3.22
C LEU A 23 5.83 -14.44 3.03
N VAL A 24 5.51 -14.13 1.77
CA VAL A 24 4.45 -13.17 1.42
C VAL A 24 3.12 -13.84 1.71
N PHE A 25 2.40 -13.36 2.72
CA PHE A 25 1.10 -13.94 3.11
C PHE A 25 -0.09 -13.12 2.60
N TYR A 26 0.15 -11.86 2.24
CA TYR A 26 -0.84 -11.01 1.60
C TYR A 26 -0.18 -10.16 0.52
N TYR A 27 -0.78 -10.18 -0.66
CA TYR A 27 -0.37 -9.37 -1.77
C TYR A 27 -1.61 -8.86 -2.50
N LYS A 28 -1.73 -7.54 -2.62
CA LYS A 28 -2.77 -6.91 -3.43
C LYS A 28 -2.20 -5.72 -4.20
N ARG A 29 -2.55 -5.63 -5.48
CA ARG A 29 -2.24 -4.47 -6.31
C ARG A 29 -3.52 -3.95 -6.94
N ASP A 30 -3.82 -2.69 -6.63
CA ASP A 30 -5.00 -2.01 -7.15
C ASP A 30 -4.59 -0.68 -7.80
N LEU A 31 -5.21 -0.37 -8.94
CA LEU A 31 -5.33 0.98 -9.42
C LEU A 31 -6.55 1.61 -8.76
N PHE A 32 -6.35 2.73 -8.09
CA PHE A 32 -7.42 3.51 -7.51
C PHE A 32 -7.23 4.98 -7.85
N ILE A 33 -8.34 5.71 -7.93
CA ILE A 33 -8.38 7.16 -7.93
C ILE A 33 -8.77 7.62 -6.53
N PHE A 34 -8.10 8.65 -6.06
CA PHE A 34 -8.35 9.25 -4.76
C PHE A 34 -8.81 10.70 -4.95
N SER A 35 -10.01 11.01 -4.46
CA SER A 35 -10.51 12.39 -4.39
C SER A 35 -9.90 13.07 -3.17
N LEU A 36 -9.12 14.13 -3.40
CA LEU A 36 -8.59 14.96 -2.31
C LEU A 36 -9.70 15.75 -1.60
N THR A 37 -10.78 16.09 -2.31
CA THR A 37 -11.90 16.86 -1.78
C THR A 37 -12.73 16.03 -0.82
N ASP A 38 -13.09 14.81 -1.23
CA ASP A 38 -14.03 13.98 -0.48
C ASP A 38 -13.32 12.93 0.39
N SER A 39 -11.99 12.83 0.27
CA SER A 39 -11.17 11.79 0.89
C SER A 39 -11.65 10.36 0.59
N THR A 40 -12.32 10.19 -0.55
CA THR A 40 -12.84 8.91 -1.03
C THR A 40 -11.89 8.30 -2.04
N ARG A 41 -11.86 6.96 -2.05
CA ARG A 41 -11.18 6.19 -3.08
C ARG A 41 -12.18 5.43 -3.91
N VAL A 42 -11.88 5.31 -5.19
CA VAL A 42 -12.57 4.39 -6.09
C VAL A 42 -11.56 3.41 -6.63
N ASN A 43 -11.78 2.12 -6.40
CA ASN A 43 -10.98 1.08 -7.02
C ASN A 43 -11.38 1.00 -8.49
N VAL A 44 -10.42 1.27 -9.37
CA VAL A 44 -10.61 1.27 -10.82
C VAL A 44 -10.33 -0.11 -11.37
N LEU A 45 -9.22 -0.74 -11.00
CA LEU A 45 -8.82 -2.02 -11.56
C LEU A 45 -7.94 -2.81 -10.58
N ASN A 46 -8.27 -4.08 -10.40
CA ASN A 46 -7.41 -5.04 -9.72
C ASN A 46 -6.33 -5.55 -10.69
N LEU A 47 -5.07 -5.53 -10.25
CA LEU A 47 -3.88 -5.91 -11.04
C LEU A 47 -3.11 -7.08 -10.40
N ASN A 48 -3.81 -7.94 -9.67
CA ASN A 48 -3.24 -9.12 -9.03
C ASN A 48 -2.79 -10.16 -10.07
N ASP A 49 -3.43 -10.21 -11.23
CA ASP A 49 -3.01 -11.02 -12.38
C ASP A 49 -1.60 -10.65 -12.88
N LEU A 50 -1.21 -9.38 -12.84
CA LEU A 50 0.16 -8.94 -13.14
C LEU A 50 1.16 -9.26 -12.00
N SER A 51 0.66 -9.65 -10.84
CA SER A 51 1.51 -10.02 -9.70
C SER A 51 1.92 -11.48 -9.71
N THR A 52 1.12 -12.36 -10.32
CA THR A 52 1.49 -13.77 -10.49
C THR A 52 2.62 -13.95 -11.50
N LEU A 53 2.78 -13.00 -12.44
CA LEU A 53 3.91 -12.93 -13.37
C LEU A 53 5.24 -12.53 -12.72
N LYS A 54 5.21 -12.03 -11.48
CA LYS A 54 6.41 -11.62 -10.77
C LYS A 54 7.03 -12.82 -10.07
N GLY A 55 8.18 -13.25 -10.56
CA GLY A 55 9.25 -13.71 -9.67
C GLY A 55 9.69 -12.58 -8.71
N HIS A 56 10.95 -12.56 -8.26
CA HIS A 56 11.46 -11.61 -7.25
C HIS A 56 11.53 -10.11 -7.65
N ILE A 57 10.80 -9.65 -8.66
CA ILE A 57 10.92 -8.30 -9.21
C ILE A 57 10.11 -7.31 -8.38
N LEU A 58 10.80 -6.37 -7.74
CA LEU A 58 10.20 -5.38 -6.82
C LEU A 58 9.50 -4.20 -7.52
N SER A 59 9.79 -3.94 -8.80
CA SER A 59 9.31 -2.72 -9.48
C SER A 59 7.81 -2.75 -9.82
N SER A 60 7.17 -1.59 -9.84
CA SER A 60 5.75 -1.44 -10.15
C SER A 60 5.51 -1.31 -11.66
N PRO A 61 4.40 -1.83 -12.22
CA PRO A 61 4.04 -1.60 -13.61
C PRO A 61 3.88 -0.09 -13.87
N LYS A 62 4.27 0.35 -15.06
CA LYS A 62 4.18 1.76 -15.45
C LYS A 62 2.77 2.04 -15.97
N ILE A 63 2.07 2.98 -15.35
CA ILE A 63 0.75 3.41 -15.81
C ILE A 63 0.91 4.76 -16.50
N VAL A 64 0.44 4.83 -17.74
CA VAL A 64 0.29 6.09 -18.47
C VAL A 64 -1.19 6.40 -18.47
N MET A 65 -1.57 7.58 -18.01
CA MET A 65 -2.97 7.96 -17.87
C MET A 65 -3.22 9.36 -18.44
N CYS A 66 -4.44 9.57 -18.91
CA CYS A 66 -4.96 10.80 -19.47
C CYS A 66 -6.38 10.97 -18.97
N PHE A 67 -6.68 12.19 -18.55
CA PHE A 67 -7.96 12.55 -17.97
C PHE A 67 -8.65 13.54 -18.91
N SER A 68 -9.90 13.27 -19.27
CA SER A 68 -10.74 14.15 -20.07
C SER A 68 -12.13 14.16 -19.46
N ASP A 69 -12.55 15.31 -18.91
CA ASP A 69 -13.85 15.55 -18.29
C ASP A 69 -14.31 14.44 -17.33
N SER A 70 -15.09 13.49 -17.81
CA SER A 70 -15.67 12.38 -17.04
C SER A 70 -15.04 11.02 -17.33
N VAL A 71 -13.92 10.99 -18.06
CA VAL A 71 -13.28 9.76 -18.53
C VAL A 71 -11.79 9.75 -18.21
N LEU A 72 -11.33 8.65 -17.63
CA LEU A 72 -9.90 8.34 -17.50
C LEU A 72 -9.50 7.30 -18.54
N PHE A 73 -8.60 7.67 -19.44
CA PHE A 73 -7.88 6.74 -20.29
C PHE A 73 -6.61 6.30 -19.59
N PHE A 74 -6.31 5.01 -19.55
CA PHE A 74 -5.05 4.53 -19.02
C PHE A 74 -4.53 3.31 -19.75
N ARG A 75 -3.20 3.22 -19.82
CA ARG A 75 -2.48 2.07 -20.35
C ARG A 75 -1.49 1.58 -19.31
N ILE A 76 -1.53 0.29 -19.06
CA ILE A 76 -0.64 -0.37 -18.12
C ILE A 76 0.45 -1.07 -18.92
N LYS A 77 1.69 -0.69 -18.64
CA LYS A 77 2.87 -1.36 -19.17
C LYS A 77 3.45 -2.25 -18.06
N PRO A 78 3.68 -3.54 -18.34
CA PRO A 78 4.36 -4.40 -17.38
C PRO A 78 5.77 -3.88 -17.10
N VAL A 79 6.36 -4.38 -16.01
CA VAL A 79 7.68 -3.95 -15.53
C VAL A 79 8.77 -4.33 -16.53
N LEU A 80 8.73 -5.57 -16.98
CA LEU A 80 9.61 -6.09 -18.02
C LEU A 80 8.88 -6.12 -19.36
N ASN A 81 9.61 -6.29 -20.45
CA ASN A 81 8.99 -6.63 -21.73
C ASN A 81 8.38 -8.04 -21.67
N TRP A 82 7.40 -8.29 -22.54
CA TRP A 82 6.69 -9.58 -22.61
C TRP A 82 7.66 -10.75 -22.88
N ASP A 83 8.68 -10.54 -23.71
CA ASP A 83 9.71 -11.55 -24.02
C ASP A 83 10.43 -12.03 -22.77
N SER A 84 10.68 -11.15 -21.79
CA SER A 84 11.30 -11.54 -20.53
C SER A 84 10.39 -12.42 -19.67
N TYR A 85 9.08 -12.20 -19.68
CA TYR A 85 8.13 -13.07 -19.00
C TYR A 85 8.10 -14.46 -19.63
N TYR A 86 8.11 -14.56 -20.96
CA TYR A 86 8.19 -15.85 -21.64
C TYR A 86 9.47 -16.62 -21.31
N ARG A 87 10.61 -15.94 -21.12
CA ARG A 87 11.88 -16.59 -20.75
C ARG A 87 11.89 -17.20 -19.35
N ILE A 88 11.01 -16.73 -18.45
CA ILE A 88 10.91 -17.23 -17.06
C ILE A 88 9.70 -18.14 -16.85
N ALA A 89 8.95 -18.47 -17.91
CA ALA A 89 7.86 -19.43 -17.86
C ALA A 89 8.43 -20.85 -17.65
N HIS A 90 7.91 -21.58 -16.67
CA HIS A 90 8.43 -22.92 -16.34
C HIS A 90 7.73 -24.03 -17.13
N ASN A 91 6.50 -23.77 -17.59
CA ASN A 91 5.67 -24.75 -18.27
C ASN A 91 4.75 -24.10 -19.33
N ALA A 92 3.97 -24.94 -20.03
CA ALA A 92 3.06 -24.49 -21.07
C ALA A 92 1.89 -23.65 -20.52
N GLU A 93 1.44 -23.92 -19.30
CA GLU A 93 0.37 -23.17 -18.64
C GLU A 93 0.79 -21.74 -18.32
N ASP A 94 2.01 -21.57 -17.77
CA ASP A 94 2.63 -20.26 -17.53
C ASP A 94 2.71 -19.45 -18.83
N SER A 95 3.13 -20.10 -19.91
CA SER A 95 3.27 -19.47 -21.24
C SER A 95 1.91 -19.02 -21.80
N ALA A 96 0.87 -19.86 -21.67
CA ALA A 96 -0.49 -19.52 -22.08
C ALA A 96 -1.07 -18.36 -21.25
N ASN A 97 -0.80 -18.35 -19.94
CA ASN A 97 -1.20 -17.26 -19.05
C ASN A 97 -0.51 -15.93 -19.44
N ILE A 98 0.80 -15.96 -19.74
CA ILE A 98 1.53 -14.78 -20.23
C ILE A 98 0.90 -14.26 -21.53
N GLU A 99 0.53 -15.14 -22.46
CA GLU A 99 -0.10 -14.73 -23.72
C GLU A 99 -1.48 -14.09 -23.51
N MET A 100 -2.29 -14.66 -22.61
CA MET A 100 -3.57 -14.08 -22.23
C MET A 100 -3.40 -12.67 -21.65
N LEU A 101 -2.47 -12.51 -20.69
CA LEU A 101 -2.19 -11.22 -20.07
C LEU A 101 -1.61 -10.23 -21.07
N GLN A 102 -0.75 -10.69 -21.98
CA GLN A 102 -0.23 -9.85 -23.05
C GLN A 102 -1.36 -9.28 -23.93
N LYS A 103 -2.34 -10.10 -24.31
CA LYS A 103 -3.49 -9.66 -25.11
C LYS A 103 -4.32 -8.60 -24.38
N ILE A 104 -4.58 -8.80 -23.08
CA ILE A 104 -5.31 -7.86 -22.23
C ILE A 104 -4.57 -6.52 -22.13
N TYR A 105 -3.31 -6.53 -21.69
CA TYR A 105 -2.56 -5.32 -21.35
C TYR A 105 -1.91 -4.63 -22.56
N LYS A 106 -2.01 -5.22 -23.76
CA LYS A 106 -1.65 -4.52 -25.01
C LYS A 106 -2.62 -3.39 -25.33
N LYS A 107 -3.89 -3.53 -24.92
CA LYS A 107 -4.97 -2.55 -25.15
C LYS A 107 -5.03 -1.49 -24.05
N PRO A 108 -5.42 -0.24 -24.38
CA PRO A 108 -5.79 0.74 -23.39
C PRO A 108 -7.12 0.42 -22.71
N PHE A 109 -7.30 0.98 -21.52
CA PHE A 109 -8.52 0.94 -20.75
C PHE A 109 -9.16 2.33 -20.71
N LEU A 110 -10.48 2.36 -20.67
CA LEU A 110 -11.31 3.53 -20.47
C LEU A 110 -12.12 3.31 -19.18
N TRP A 111 -12.05 4.26 -18.25
CA TRP A 111 -12.91 4.29 -17.07
C TRP A 111 -13.85 5.49 -17.16
N ASP A 112 -15.17 5.23 -17.17
CA ASP A 112 -16.20 6.27 -17.06
C ASP A 112 -16.48 6.51 -15.58
N ILE A 113 -16.11 7.70 -15.13
CA ILE A 113 -16.19 8.09 -13.72
C ILE A 113 -17.65 8.13 -13.24
N SER A 114 -18.58 8.48 -14.13
CA SER A 114 -20.00 8.63 -13.80
C SER A 114 -20.70 7.28 -13.56
N LYS A 115 -20.28 6.26 -14.30
CA LYS A 115 -20.83 4.89 -14.20
C LYS A 115 -20.00 3.97 -13.32
N ASN A 116 -18.77 4.38 -13.03
CA ASN A 116 -17.76 3.55 -12.37
C ASN A 116 -17.48 2.23 -13.10
N ASP A 117 -17.50 2.27 -14.44
CA ASP A 117 -17.29 1.10 -15.29
C ASP A 117 -15.97 1.22 -16.06
N VAL A 118 -15.26 0.10 -16.19
CA VAL A 118 -14.01 0.00 -16.94
C VAL A 118 -14.19 -0.89 -18.16
N TRP A 119 -13.75 -0.41 -19.32
CA TRP A 119 -13.75 -1.18 -20.56
C TRP A 119 -12.36 -1.18 -21.20
N GLN A 120 -12.05 -2.27 -21.90
CA GLN A 120 -10.94 -2.29 -22.84
C GLN A 120 -11.39 -1.63 -24.14
N ILE A 121 -10.56 -0.77 -24.69
CA ILE A 121 -10.84 -0.07 -25.95
C ILE A 121 -9.71 -0.33 -26.94
N ASP A 122 -10.03 -0.26 -28.23
CA ASP A 122 -9.02 -0.39 -29.27
C ASP A 122 -8.24 0.94 -29.41
N SER A 123 -6.94 0.82 -29.70
CA SER A 123 -5.99 1.95 -29.73
C SER A 123 -6.35 3.06 -30.74
N ILE A 124 -7.29 2.81 -31.64
CA ILE A 124 -7.67 3.69 -32.76
C ILE A 124 -8.53 4.88 -32.27
N GLY A 125 -9.14 4.80 -31.07
CA GLY A 125 -10.01 5.85 -30.52
C GLY A 125 -9.36 6.82 -29.52
N VAL A 126 -8.09 6.62 -29.15
CA VAL A 126 -7.41 7.45 -28.15
C VAL A 126 -6.62 8.54 -28.87
N ASN A 127 -7.31 9.64 -29.21
CA ASN A 127 -6.66 10.85 -29.74
C ASN A 127 -5.57 11.32 -28.74
N PRO A 128 -4.46 11.95 -29.18
CA PRO A 128 -3.28 12.22 -28.36
C PRO A 128 -3.46 13.45 -27.46
N ILE A 129 -4.58 13.54 -26.73
CA ILE A 129 -4.80 14.56 -25.69
C ILE A 129 -4.05 14.14 -24.40
N CYS A 130 -2.93 13.45 -24.56
CA CYS A 130 -2.01 13.07 -23.50
C CYS A 130 -0.87 14.10 -23.43
N GLU A 131 -1.19 15.38 -23.30
CA GLU A 131 -0.20 16.31 -22.77
C GLU A 131 -0.20 16.11 -21.25
N LEU A 132 0.80 15.39 -20.74
CA LEU A 132 1.14 15.38 -19.31
C LEU A 132 1.53 16.80 -18.93
N LYS A 133 0.53 17.67 -18.73
CA LYS A 133 0.77 19.11 -18.59
C LYS A 133 1.24 19.48 -17.20
N ASP A 134 0.92 18.66 -16.19
CA ASP A 134 1.23 19.00 -14.80
C ASP A 134 1.84 17.81 -14.07
N SER A 135 3.18 17.80 -13.97
CA SER A 135 3.86 16.94 -13.01
C SER A 135 3.92 17.65 -11.66
N LEU A 136 3.23 17.11 -10.66
CA LEU A 136 3.34 17.63 -9.30
C LEU A 136 4.69 17.24 -8.69
N PRO A 137 5.42 18.17 -8.04
CA PRO A 137 6.60 17.81 -7.27
C PRO A 137 6.29 16.72 -6.24
N ILE A 138 7.19 15.75 -6.10
CA ILE A 138 6.96 14.57 -5.24
C ILE A 138 6.68 14.95 -3.78
N MET A 139 7.28 16.04 -3.28
CA MET A 139 7.07 16.52 -1.92
C MET A 139 5.66 17.08 -1.74
N THR A 140 5.13 17.78 -2.74
CA THR A 140 3.75 18.28 -2.73
C THR A 140 2.78 17.11 -2.75
N ALA A 141 3.03 16.10 -3.59
CA ALA A 141 2.24 14.87 -3.60
C ALA A 141 2.25 14.17 -2.24
N TYR A 142 3.43 14.04 -1.63
CA TYR A 142 3.60 13.44 -0.31
C TYR A 142 2.80 14.19 0.78
N ASN A 143 2.86 15.52 0.79
CA ASN A 143 2.13 16.32 1.76
C ASN A 143 0.61 16.21 1.60
N LEU A 144 0.11 16.12 0.36
CA LEU A 144 -1.32 15.93 0.09
C LEU A 144 -1.84 14.59 0.60
N VAL A 145 -1.04 13.51 0.50
CA VAL A 145 -1.46 12.18 0.97
C VAL A 145 -1.17 11.93 2.45
N LYS A 146 -0.32 12.75 3.08
CA LYS A 146 0.10 12.53 4.48
C LYS A 146 -1.06 12.65 5.47
N SER A 147 -2.01 13.56 5.24
CA SER A 147 -3.20 13.77 6.08
C SER A 147 -4.32 12.75 5.81
N VAL A 148 -4.23 12.00 4.71
CA VAL A 148 -5.26 11.04 4.35
C VAL A 148 -5.22 9.85 5.31
N PRO A 149 -6.38 9.40 5.83
CA PRO A 149 -6.48 8.18 6.62
C PRO A 149 -5.99 6.96 5.84
N MET A 150 -5.27 6.06 6.53
CA MET A 150 -4.71 4.84 5.95
C MET A 150 -5.81 3.94 5.36
N GLU A 151 -6.98 3.88 5.98
CA GLU A 151 -8.12 3.10 5.49
C GLU A 151 -8.63 3.62 4.13
N SER A 152 -8.68 4.96 3.97
CA SER A 152 -9.03 5.63 2.72
C SER A 152 -8.02 5.37 1.60
N LEU A 153 -6.78 5.00 1.94
CA LEU A 153 -5.75 4.55 0.98
C LEU A 153 -5.77 3.03 0.75
N GLY A 154 -6.69 2.31 1.39
CA GLY A 154 -6.82 0.86 1.24
C GLY A 154 -5.97 0.01 2.14
N PHE A 155 -5.51 0.60 3.23
CA PHE A 155 -4.77 -0.09 4.25
C PHE A 155 -5.70 -0.38 5.44
N ASP A 156 -6.52 -1.43 5.33
CA ASP A 156 -7.29 -1.97 6.46
C ASP A 156 -6.39 -2.94 7.23
N ILE A 157 -5.99 -2.55 8.44
CA ILE A 157 -5.02 -3.32 9.20
C ILE A 157 -5.58 -4.70 9.61
N MET A 158 -6.88 -4.77 9.92
CA MET A 158 -7.56 -5.99 10.38
C MET A 158 -7.74 -6.99 9.25
N GLN A 159 -8.01 -6.50 8.03
CA GLN A 159 -8.03 -7.33 6.84
C GLN A 159 -6.63 -7.85 6.49
N ILE A 160 -5.60 -7.00 6.61
CA ILE A 160 -4.24 -7.33 6.18
C ILE A 160 -3.55 -8.26 7.18
N TYR A 161 -3.69 -8.07 8.50
CA TYR A 161 -2.97 -8.88 9.51
C TYR A 161 -3.83 -9.23 10.73
N PRO A 162 -4.88 -10.05 10.59
CA PRO A 162 -5.89 -10.24 11.63
C PRO A 162 -5.27 -10.69 12.96
N LYS A 163 -5.48 -9.88 14.01
CA LYS A 163 -5.16 -10.18 15.41
C LYS A 163 -6.01 -9.33 16.35
N SER A 164 -5.87 -9.55 17.66
CA SER A 164 -6.65 -8.79 18.63
C SER A 164 -6.25 -7.31 18.65
N GLU A 165 -7.21 -6.41 18.88
CA GLU A 165 -6.95 -4.98 19.05
C GLU A 165 -5.93 -4.70 20.15
N LYS A 166 -5.95 -5.50 21.23
CA LYS A 166 -5.00 -5.40 22.33
C LYS A 166 -3.56 -5.65 21.86
N ASP A 167 -3.35 -6.63 21.00
CA ASP A 167 -2.02 -6.94 20.47
C ASP A 167 -1.52 -5.84 19.53
N TYR A 168 -2.40 -5.29 18.69
CA TYR A 168 -2.04 -4.12 17.87
C TYR A 168 -1.59 -2.93 18.71
N VAL A 169 -2.36 -2.60 19.76
CA VAL A 169 -2.03 -1.50 20.66
C VAL A 169 -0.71 -1.76 21.36
N TYR A 170 -0.51 -2.97 21.90
CA TYR A 170 0.74 -3.37 22.56
C TYR A 170 1.94 -3.21 21.64
N GLU A 171 1.90 -3.81 20.44
CA GLU A 171 3.03 -3.71 19.51
C GLU A 171 3.30 -2.28 19.05
N THR A 172 2.26 -1.46 18.94
CA THR A 172 2.36 -0.06 18.52
C THR A 172 3.03 0.79 19.59
N ILE A 173 2.61 0.69 20.86
CA ILE A 173 3.19 1.50 21.94
C ILE A 173 4.58 1.01 22.37
N TYR A 174 4.90 -0.27 22.18
CA TYR A 174 6.21 -0.84 22.52
C TYR A 174 7.14 -1.02 21.31
N LEU A 175 6.79 -0.46 20.15
CA LEU A 175 7.55 -0.53 18.91
C LEU A 175 7.97 -1.95 18.51
N LYS A 176 7.11 -2.95 18.75
CA LYS A 176 7.34 -4.33 18.27
C LYS A 176 7.03 -4.49 16.78
N ASN A 177 6.36 -3.51 16.19
CA ASN A 177 6.19 -3.34 14.75
C ASN A 177 7.04 -2.17 14.25
N ASP A 178 7.99 -2.45 13.36
CA ASP A 178 8.93 -1.48 12.83
C ASP A 178 8.27 -0.50 11.84
N SER A 179 7.14 -0.86 11.23
CA SER A 179 6.48 -0.05 10.21
C SER A 179 5.72 1.15 10.79
N ARG A 180 6.20 2.36 10.48
CA ARG A 180 5.52 3.63 10.82
C ARG A 180 4.11 3.71 10.25
N LEU A 181 3.91 3.25 9.01
CA LEU A 181 2.59 3.25 8.36
C LEU A 181 1.61 2.33 9.08
N ALA A 182 2.07 1.15 9.50
CA ALA A 182 1.23 0.24 10.25
C ALA A 182 0.88 0.80 11.64
N ARG A 183 1.83 1.44 12.33
CA ARG A 183 1.53 2.14 13.60
C ARG A 183 0.52 3.27 13.40
N LYS A 184 0.67 4.09 12.35
CA LYS A 184 -0.31 5.13 11.99
C LYS A 184 -1.70 4.53 11.77
N ALA A 185 -1.81 3.44 11.02
CA ALA A 185 -3.08 2.75 10.80
C ALA A 185 -3.70 2.22 12.10
N VAL A 186 -2.90 1.68 13.03
CA VAL A 186 -3.40 1.27 14.36
C VAL A 186 -3.92 2.46 15.15
N VAL A 187 -3.25 3.62 15.09
CA VAL A 187 -3.73 4.82 15.78
C VAL A 187 -5.10 5.24 15.20
N GLU A 188 -5.20 5.33 13.87
CA GLU A 188 -6.40 5.78 13.17
C GLU A 188 -7.58 4.83 13.28
N GLN A 189 -7.34 3.51 13.20
CA GLN A 189 -8.39 2.50 13.08
C GLN A 189 -8.72 1.82 14.39
N ILE A 190 -7.83 1.83 15.40
CA ILE A 190 -8.02 1.09 16.66
C ILE A 190 -7.96 2.04 17.86
N ILE A 191 -6.88 2.80 18.03
CA ILE A 191 -6.71 3.65 19.22
C ILE A 191 -7.71 4.82 19.24
N SER A 192 -8.10 5.33 18.07
CA SER A 192 -9.15 6.36 17.90
C SER A 192 -10.51 5.96 18.50
N ARG A 193 -10.79 4.66 18.63
CA ARG A 193 -12.03 4.12 19.20
C ARG A 193 -11.99 3.96 20.72
N LEU A 194 -10.83 4.20 21.35
CA LEU A 194 -10.68 4.09 22.80
C LEU A 194 -11.24 5.33 23.52
N SER A 195 -11.70 5.13 24.76
CA SER A 195 -12.08 6.25 25.62
C SER A 195 -10.89 7.14 25.98
N GLN A 196 -11.14 8.41 26.28
CA GLN A 196 -10.09 9.34 26.72
C GLN A 196 -9.29 8.81 27.93
N LYS A 197 -9.93 8.09 28.86
CA LYS A 197 -9.26 7.45 30.01
C LYS A 197 -8.26 6.38 29.55
N GLN A 198 -8.64 5.56 28.57
CA GLN A 198 -7.77 4.55 27.99
C GLN A 198 -6.62 5.19 27.22
N ILE A 199 -6.88 6.24 26.43
CA ILE A 199 -5.84 6.97 25.68
C ILE A 199 -4.81 7.59 26.65
N ARG A 200 -5.25 8.24 27.72
CA ARG A 200 -4.34 8.76 28.78
C ARG A 200 -3.52 7.64 29.42
N SER A 201 -4.12 6.47 29.65
CA SER A 201 -3.39 5.31 30.18
C SER A 201 -2.34 4.80 29.20
N LEU A 202 -2.59 4.83 27.89
CA LEU A 202 -1.60 4.47 26.87
C LEU A 202 -0.42 5.44 26.85
N LEU A 203 -0.68 6.75 26.86
CA LEU A 203 0.37 7.77 26.90
C LEU A 203 1.25 7.60 28.15
N LEU A 204 0.64 7.37 29.31
CA LEU A 204 1.38 7.10 30.56
C LEU A 204 2.27 5.85 30.46
N LYS A 205 1.79 4.78 29.81
CA LYS A 205 2.63 3.60 29.55
C LYS A 205 3.81 3.94 28.63
N MET A 206 3.57 4.75 27.60
CA MET A 206 4.62 5.20 26.68
C MET A 206 5.66 6.10 27.37
N ASP A 207 5.25 6.90 28.35
CA ASP A 207 6.14 7.76 29.15
C ASP A 207 6.97 6.94 30.16
N GLN A 208 6.41 5.83 30.67
CA GLN A 208 7.07 4.98 31.67
C GLN A 208 8.00 3.93 31.07
N TYR A 209 7.65 3.38 29.90
CA TYR A 209 8.43 2.32 29.25
C TYR A 209 9.93 2.64 29.04
N PRO A 210 10.32 3.86 28.63
CA PRO A 210 11.74 4.24 28.49
C PRO A 210 12.57 4.04 29.76
N ASN A 211 11.96 4.00 30.96
CA ASN A 211 12.68 3.79 32.22
C ASN A 211 13.04 2.32 32.48
N SER A 212 12.46 1.39 31.71
CA SER A 212 12.79 -0.04 31.75
C SER A 212 13.84 -0.46 30.71
N LEU A 213 14.29 0.49 29.89
CA LEU A 213 15.24 0.26 28.80
C LEU A 213 16.64 0.76 29.21
N ASP A 214 17.67 0.22 28.58
CA ASP A 214 19.01 0.79 28.68
C ASP A 214 19.10 2.16 27.97
N ASP A 215 20.19 2.89 28.18
CA ASP A 215 20.32 4.26 27.65
C ASP A 215 20.23 4.34 26.12
N TYR A 216 20.73 3.34 25.40
CA TYR A 216 20.70 3.32 23.94
C TYR A 216 19.30 2.98 23.42
N GLU A 217 18.69 1.92 23.94
CA GLU A 217 17.32 1.50 23.63
C GLU A 217 16.30 2.59 23.98
N LYS A 218 16.51 3.29 25.10
CA LYS A 218 15.73 4.45 25.52
C LYS A 218 15.75 5.55 24.47
N LEU A 219 16.93 5.93 24.00
CA LEU A 219 17.08 6.95 22.96
C LEU A 219 16.41 6.51 21.64
N GLN A 220 16.62 5.26 21.23
CA GLN A 220 16.00 4.70 20.02
C GLN A 220 14.47 4.70 20.10
N TYR A 221 13.93 4.31 21.26
CA TYR A 221 12.50 4.30 21.51
C TYR A 221 11.93 5.72 21.45
N GLN A 222 12.55 6.70 22.11
CA GLN A 222 12.07 8.09 22.11
C GLN A 222 12.02 8.68 20.71
N ILE A 223 13.07 8.45 19.89
CA ILE A 223 13.11 8.91 18.50
C ILE A 223 12.01 8.25 17.66
N SER A 224 11.88 6.93 17.78
CA SER A 224 11.01 6.12 16.92
C SER A 224 9.52 6.20 17.29
N SER A 225 9.21 6.45 18.57
CA SER A 225 7.84 6.56 19.08
C SER A 225 7.26 7.97 18.98
N LYS A 226 8.09 9.02 18.83
CA LYS A 226 7.67 10.43 18.84
C LYS A 226 6.44 10.72 17.97
N GLU A 227 6.45 10.28 16.72
CA GLU A 227 5.33 10.51 15.80
C GLU A 227 4.05 9.81 16.24
N THR A 228 4.16 8.55 16.67
CA THR A 228 3.03 7.77 17.18
C THR A 228 2.47 8.40 18.46
N TYR A 229 3.34 8.86 19.37
CA TYR A 229 2.93 9.53 20.60
C TYR A 229 2.11 10.80 20.32
N GLU A 230 2.59 11.66 19.41
CA GLU A 230 1.88 12.89 19.05
C GLU A 230 0.54 12.60 18.36
N GLN A 231 0.46 11.55 17.52
CA GLN A 231 -0.80 11.12 16.92
C GLN A 231 -1.82 10.66 17.98
N ILE A 232 -1.38 9.84 18.96
CA ILE A 232 -2.24 9.37 20.05
C ILE A 232 -2.68 10.55 20.93
N LYS A 233 -1.76 11.46 21.25
CA LYS A 233 -2.03 12.66 22.05
C LYS A 233 -3.03 13.59 21.37
N ALA A 234 -2.99 13.71 20.05
CA ALA A 234 -3.93 14.52 19.29
C ALA A 234 -5.39 14.06 19.43
N LEU A 235 -5.64 12.77 19.75
CA LEU A 235 -6.98 12.21 19.97
C LEU A 235 -7.63 12.67 21.30
N LEU A 236 -6.90 13.38 22.16
CA LEU A 236 -7.43 13.96 23.41
C LEU A 236 -7.94 15.39 23.25
N LYS A 237 -7.82 15.98 22.07
CA LYS A 237 -8.37 17.30 21.73
C LYS A 237 -9.85 17.17 21.38
#